data_AF-A0A936WC40-F1
#
_entry.id   AF-A0A936WC40-F1
#
_cell.length_a   1.000
_cell.length_b   1.000
_cell.length_c   1.000
_cell.angle_alpha   90.00
_cell.angle_beta   90.00
_cell.angle_gamma   90.00
#
_symmetry.space_group_name_H-M   'P 1'
#
loop_
_entity.id
_entity.type
_entity.pdbx_description
1 polymer ?
#
loop_
_entity_poly.entity_id
_entity_poly.type
_entity_poly.pdbx_seq_one_letter_code
_entity_poly.pdbx_strand_id
1 'polypeptide(L)'
;MNTHEQDYLRWYKRLHHPGTPFDPTLLVELTRAQLPQWPGIADAMARCTRTWVRSELYTSFSGPLDKRERRFFSSYFLDHPTLGTLTVDVFRSATAPEDFIIGGFEHLDRVLGRRTSAAEMLEMGRRARACHAKQFPSN
;
A
#
# COMPACT_ATOMS: atom_id res chain seq x y z
N MET A 1 -11.12 -31.69 -19.60
CA MET A 1 -10.20 -30.65 -19.10
C MET A 1 -9.55 -31.18 -17.83
N ASN A 2 -8.24 -31.45 -17.87
CA ASN A 2 -7.52 -32.03 -16.72
C ASN A 2 -7.12 -30.94 -15.71
N THR A 3 -6.68 -31.34 -14.52
CA THR A 3 -6.30 -30.40 -13.43
C THR A 3 -5.19 -29.43 -13.86
N HIS A 4 -4.24 -29.88 -14.68
CA HIS A 4 -3.14 -29.05 -15.15
C HIS A 4 -3.60 -27.92 -16.08
N GLU A 5 -4.53 -28.18 -16.99
CA GLU A 5 -5.13 -27.16 -17.85
C GLU A 5 -5.92 -26.12 -17.03
N GLN A 6 -6.64 -26.57 -16.00
CA GLN A 6 -7.38 -25.67 -15.11
C GLN A 6 -6.43 -24.77 -14.30
N ASP A 7 -5.34 -25.31 -13.79
CA ASP A 7 -4.34 -24.56 -13.04
C ASP A 7 -3.58 -23.58 -13.95
N TYR A 8 -3.26 -23.98 -15.17
CA TYR A 8 -2.68 -23.09 -16.18
C TYR A 8 -3.62 -21.92 -16.49
N LEU A 9 -4.90 -22.19 -16.76
CA LEU A 9 -5.88 -21.14 -17.06
C LEU A 9 -6.10 -20.21 -15.87
N ARG A 10 -6.08 -20.71 -14.63
CA ARG A 10 -6.14 -19.88 -13.42
C ARG A 10 -4.91 -18.98 -13.28
N TRP A 11 -3.72 -19.54 -13.49
CA TRP A 11 -2.48 -18.77 -13.48
C TRP A 11 -2.47 -17.69 -14.56
N TYR A 12 -2.83 -18.06 -15.80
CA TYR A 12 -2.87 -17.16 -16.95
C TYR A 12 -3.86 -16.01 -16.74
N LYS A 13 -5.10 -16.33 -16.34
CA LYS A 13 -6.12 -15.31 -16.05
C LYS A 13 -5.69 -14.36 -14.94
N ARG A 14 -5.01 -14.85 -13.90
CA ARG A 14 -4.48 -14.01 -12.82
C ARG A 14 -3.35 -13.10 -13.29
N LEU A 15 -2.46 -13.59 -14.17
CA LEU A 15 -1.33 -12.82 -14.67
C LEU A 15 -1.76 -11.74 -15.68
N HIS A 16 -2.74 -12.06 -16.52
CA HIS A 16 -3.23 -11.22 -17.60
C HIS A 16 -4.54 -10.48 -17.27
N HIS A 17 -4.97 -10.49 -16.00
CA HIS A 17 -6.11 -9.70 -15.57
C HIS A 17 -5.79 -8.21 -15.76
N PRO A 18 -6.64 -7.42 -16.46
CA PRO A 18 -6.36 -6.02 -16.77
C PRO A 18 -6.42 -5.09 -15.54
N GLY A 19 -6.77 -5.63 -14.37
CA GLY A 19 -7.09 -4.88 -13.16
C GLY A 19 -8.55 -4.48 -13.12
N THR A 20 -9.12 -4.38 -11.93
CA THR A 20 -10.47 -3.85 -11.72
C THR A 20 -10.40 -2.33 -11.58
N PRO A 21 -11.22 -1.55 -12.30
CA PRO A 21 -11.26 -0.10 -12.15
C PRO A 21 -11.42 0.34 -10.69
N PHE A 22 -10.74 1.41 -10.33
CA PHE A 22 -10.76 2.00 -9.00
C PHE A 22 -10.70 3.52 -9.14
N ASP A 23 -11.49 4.23 -8.33
CA ASP A 23 -11.46 5.68 -8.24
C ASP A 23 -10.56 6.10 -7.07
N PRO A 24 -9.38 6.70 -7.33
CA PRO A 24 -8.45 7.10 -6.28
C PRO A 24 -8.78 8.47 -5.66
N THR A 25 -9.80 9.19 -6.13
CA THR A 25 -10.05 10.60 -5.79
C THR A 25 -9.99 10.86 -4.28
N LEU A 26 -10.76 10.10 -3.49
CA LEU A 26 -10.78 10.26 -2.03
C LEU A 26 -9.41 9.97 -1.39
N LEU A 27 -8.69 8.95 -1.86
CA LEU A 27 -7.36 8.64 -1.33
C LEU A 27 -6.36 9.75 -1.67
N VAL A 28 -6.47 10.38 -2.83
CA VAL A 28 -5.62 11.53 -3.20
C VAL A 28 -5.88 12.70 -2.26
N GLU A 29 -7.14 13.03 -2.00
CA GLU A 29 -7.52 14.11 -1.09
C GLU A 29 -7.03 13.86 0.34
N LEU A 30 -7.25 12.65 0.87
CA LEU A 30 -6.75 12.25 2.18
C LEU A 30 -5.22 12.32 2.25
N THR A 31 -4.53 11.85 1.21
CA THR A 31 -3.06 11.90 1.14
C THR A 31 -2.58 13.34 1.19
N ARG A 32 -3.18 14.26 0.43
CA ARG A 32 -2.82 15.69 0.43
C ARG A 32 -3.04 16.33 1.79
N ALA A 33 -4.14 16.00 2.45
CA ALA A 33 -4.50 16.57 3.75
C ALA A 33 -3.62 16.04 4.89
N GLN A 34 -3.34 14.73 4.91
CA GLN A 34 -2.68 14.07 6.04
C GLN A 34 -1.17 13.91 5.87
N LEU A 35 -0.66 13.96 4.64
CA LEU A 35 0.77 13.88 4.30
C LEU A 35 1.24 15.08 3.47
N PRO A 36 0.99 16.33 3.90
CA PRO A 36 1.30 17.53 3.10
C PRO A 36 2.80 17.68 2.79
N GLN A 37 3.67 17.10 3.61
CA GLN A 37 5.12 17.09 3.41
C GLN A 37 5.60 16.16 2.29
N TRP A 38 4.72 15.32 1.74
CA TRP A 38 5.03 14.36 0.68
C TRP A 38 4.08 14.48 -0.52
N PRO A 39 4.11 15.61 -1.27
CA PRO A 39 3.20 15.84 -2.38
C PRO A 39 3.29 14.75 -3.48
N GLY A 40 4.49 14.23 -3.75
CA GLY A 40 4.69 13.17 -4.74
C GLY A 40 3.99 11.84 -4.40
N ILE A 41 3.62 11.60 -3.13
CA ILE A 41 2.82 10.43 -2.75
C ILE A 41 1.37 10.61 -3.19
N ALA A 42 0.82 11.83 -3.11
CA ALA A 42 -0.51 12.11 -3.63
C ALA A 42 -0.58 11.95 -5.15
N ASP A 43 0.47 12.37 -5.87
CA ASP A 43 0.58 12.18 -7.31
C ASP A 43 0.69 10.69 -7.68
N ALA A 44 1.41 9.90 -6.88
CA ALA A 44 1.45 8.45 -7.04
C ALA A 44 0.09 7.79 -6.75
N MET A 45 -0.64 8.27 -5.75
CA MET A 45 -1.99 7.81 -5.44
C MET A 45 -2.95 8.10 -6.60
N ALA A 46 -2.82 9.25 -7.28
CA ALA A 46 -3.66 9.60 -8.42
C ALA A 46 -3.50 8.63 -9.60
N ARG A 47 -2.34 7.96 -9.73
CA ARG A 47 -2.12 6.92 -10.75
C ARG A 47 -2.76 5.58 -10.42
N CYS A 48 -3.28 5.40 -9.20
CA CYS A 48 -3.86 4.14 -8.74
C CYS A 48 -5.31 3.95 -9.24
N THR A 49 -5.52 3.96 -10.55
CA THR A 49 -6.86 3.89 -11.16
C THR A 49 -7.39 2.46 -11.33
N ARG A 50 -6.63 1.46 -10.88
CA ARG A 50 -6.97 0.03 -10.96
C ARG A 50 -6.43 -0.73 -9.76
N THR A 51 -7.09 -1.83 -9.43
CA THR A 51 -6.68 -2.77 -8.39
C THR A 51 -6.50 -4.18 -8.97
N TRP A 52 -5.53 -4.93 -8.46
CA TRP A 52 -5.28 -6.33 -8.89
C TRP A 52 -5.64 -7.35 -7.82
N VAL A 53 -5.53 -6.98 -6.56
CA VAL A 53 -5.94 -7.81 -5.42
C VAL A 53 -6.84 -6.97 -4.54
N ARG A 54 -7.99 -7.51 -4.20
CA ARG A 54 -8.89 -6.98 -3.17
C ARG A 54 -9.28 -8.14 -2.27
N SER A 55 -8.82 -8.10 -1.04
CA SER A 55 -9.28 -8.96 0.04
C SER A 55 -9.93 -8.11 1.12
N GLU A 56 -10.44 -8.77 2.15
CA GLU A 56 -10.95 -8.08 3.34
C GLU A 56 -9.88 -7.25 4.03
N LEU A 57 -8.60 -7.67 3.94
CA LEU A 57 -7.49 -7.10 4.68
C LEU A 57 -6.53 -6.25 3.83
N TYR A 58 -6.55 -6.41 2.50
CA TYR A 58 -5.59 -5.73 1.62
C TYR A 58 -6.16 -5.35 0.26
N THR A 59 -5.76 -4.18 -0.23
CA THR A 59 -5.99 -3.71 -1.60
C THR A 59 -4.65 -3.47 -2.28
N SER A 60 -4.40 -4.06 -3.44
CA SER A 60 -3.18 -3.84 -4.22
C SER A 60 -3.43 -3.04 -5.49
N PHE A 61 -2.58 -2.05 -5.74
CA PHE A 61 -2.60 -1.21 -6.95
C PHE A 61 -1.54 -1.58 -7.98
N SER A 62 -0.58 -2.45 -7.61
CA SER A 62 0.41 -2.96 -8.56
C SER A 62 -0.01 -4.34 -9.08
N GLY A 63 0.11 -4.54 -10.39
CA GLY A 63 -0.09 -5.83 -11.01
C GLY A 63 0.96 -6.86 -10.60
N PRO A 64 0.70 -8.15 -10.85
CA PRO A 64 1.65 -9.23 -10.54
C PRO A 64 2.98 -9.09 -11.30
N LEU A 65 2.99 -8.41 -12.45
CA LEU A 65 4.18 -8.18 -13.27
C LEU A 65 4.97 -6.93 -12.84
N ASP A 66 4.32 -5.96 -12.20
CA ASP A 66 4.88 -4.63 -11.86
C ASP A 66 5.77 -4.64 -10.61
N LYS A 67 5.99 -5.82 -10.01
CA LYS A 67 6.69 -5.96 -8.72
C LYS A 67 8.22 -5.92 -8.83
N ARG A 68 8.79 -6.08 -10.03
CA ARG A 68 10.24 -6.26 -10.21
C ARG A 68 11.05 -4.96 -10.15
N GLU A 69 10.41 -3.82 -10.37
CA GLU A 69 11.10 -2.53 -10.59
C GLU A 69 10.85 -1.52 -9.46
N ARG A 70 10.61 -2.00 -8.23
CA ARG A 70 10.28 -1.15 -7.09
C ARG A 70 11.14 -1.47 -5.87
N ARG A 71 11.59 -0.44 -5.16
CA ARG A 71 12.31 -0.54 -3.88
C ARG A 71 11.44 0.01 -2.78
N PHE A 72 11.31 -0.72 -1.68
CA PHE A 72 10.53 -0.25 -0.54
C PHE A 72 11.09 1.09 -0.02
N PHE A 73 10.22 2.06 0.17
CA PHE A 73 10.58 3.38 0.66
C PHE A 73 10.09 3.58 2.08
N SER A 74 8.78 3.45 2.28
CA SER A 74 8.17 3.57 3.61
C SER A 74 6.72 3.08 3.59
N SER A 75 6.14 2.94 4.77
CA SER A 75 4.70 2.79 4.93
C SER A 75 4.15 4.00 5.70
N TYR A 76 3.01 4.51 5.25
CA TYR A 76 2.33 5.65 5.85
C TYR A 76 0.95 5.24 6.34
N PHE A 77 0.39 6.00 7.27
CA PHE A 77 -0.96 5.77 7.77
C PHE A 77 -1.90 6.87 7.29
N LEU A 78 -3.10 6.48 6.84
CA LEU A 78 -4.17 7.40 6.46
C LEU A 78 -5.45 7.03 7.21
N ASP A 79 -6.11 8.03 7.78
CA ASP A 79 -7.46 7.88 8.33
C ASP A 79 -8.48 7.98 7.20
N HIS A 80 -9.14 6.86 6.88
CA HIS A 80 -10.20 6.81 5.88
C HIS A 80 -11.57 6.82 6.56
N PRO A 81 -12.51 7.70 6.13
CA PRO A 81 -13.78 7.92 6.85
C PRO A 81 -14.65 6.67 7.00
N THR A 82 -14.59 5.75 6.03
CA THR A 82 -15.40 4.52 6.01
C THR A 82 -14.60 3.23 6.18
N LEU A 83 -13.29 3.25 5.94
CA LEU A 83 -12.45 2.06 5.97
C LEU A 83 -11.59 1.99 7.25
N GLY A 84 -11.63 3.04 8.07
CA GLY A 84 -10.78 3.14 9.25
C GLY A 84 -9.36 3.51 8.89
N THR A 85 -8.40 3.13 9.73
CA THR A 85 -6.99 3.41 9.47
C THR A 85 -6.47 2.48 8.37
N LEU A 86 -5.80 3.08 7.39
CA LEU A 86 -5.12 2.38 6.30
C LEU A 86 -3.61 2.48 6.49
N THR A 87 -2.90 1.37 6.30
CA THR A 87 -1.45 1.39 6.12
C THR A 87 -1.17 1.37 4.62
N VAL A 88 -0.54 2.41 4.08
CA VAL A 88 -0.23 2.56 2.65
C VAL A 88 1.24 2.25 2.42
N ASP A 89 1.53 1.25 1.60
CA ASP A 89 2.91 0.91 1.23
C ASP A 89 3.38 1.73 0.05
N VAL A 90 4.49 2.43 0.24
CA VAL A 90 5.10 3.30 -0.75
C VAL A 90 6.47 2.76 -1.12
N PHE A 91 6.69 2.69 -2.43
CA PHE A 91 7.92 2.27 -3.05
C PHE A 91 8.48 3.42 -3.89
N ARG A 92 9.75 3.33 -4.23
CA ARG A 92 10.38 4.13 -5.29
C ARG A 92 10.60 3.25 -6.52
N SER A 93 10.51 3.85 -7.69
CA SER A 93 10.98 3.20 -8.92
C SER A 93 12.47 2.90 -8.80
N ALA A 94 12.87 1.72 -9.27
CA ALA A 94 14.28 1.33 -9.32
C ALA A 94 15.05 2.09 -10.42
N THR A 95 14.35 2.58 -11.45
CA THR A 95 14.92 3.26 -12.62
C THR A 95 14.73 4.77 -12.59
N ALA A 96 13.79 5.29 -11.79
CA ALA A 96 13.53 6.71 -11.55
C ALA A 96 13.32 6.95 -10.04
N PRO A 97 14.39 7.07 -9.22
CA PRO A 97 14.28 7.10 -7.75
C PRO A 97 13.44 8.23 -7.14
N GLU A 98 13.16 9.27 -7.91
CA GLU A 98 12.24 10.37 -7.61
C GLU A 98 10.76 9.97 -7.74
N ASP A 99 10.45 8.92 -8.50
CA ASP A 99 9.10 8.46 -8.74
C ASP A 99 8.63 7.53 -7.62
N PHE A 100 7.54 7.93 -6.96
CA PHE A 100 6.84 7.10 -5.99
C PHE A 100 5.87 6.13 -6.67
N ILE A 101 5.72 4.95 -6.09
CA ILE A 101 4.79 3.92 -6.51
C ILE A 101 4.00 3.48 -5.27
N ILE A 102 2.67 3.51 -5.35
CA ILE A 102 1.83 2.94 -4.29
C ILE A 102 1.66 1.45 -4.57
N GLY A 103 2.10 0.59 -3.66
CA GLY A 103 1.93 -0.85 -3.81
C GLY A 103 0.51 -1.32 -3.50
N GLY A 104 -0.09 -0.69 -2.50
CA GLY A 104 -1.39 -1.05 -1.97
C GLY A 104 -1.61 -0.46 -0.58
N PHE A 105 -2.71 -0.86 0.04
CA PHE A 105 -2.98 -0.55 1.42
C PHE A 105 -3.61 -1.71 2.19
N GLU A 106 -3.24 -1.82 3.46
CA GLU A 106 -3.84 -2.72 4.45
C GLU A 106 -4.98 -2.02 5.20
N HIS A 107 -6.06 -2.75 5.46
CA HIS A 107 -7.18 -2.29 6.29
C HIS A 107 -6.85 -2.55 7.77
N LEU A 108 -6.07 -1.65 8.37
CA LEU A 108 -5.38 -1.91 9.63
C LEU A 108 -6.34 -2.18 10.80
N ASP A 109 -7.45 -1.45 10.87
CA ASP A 109 -8.47 -1.65 11.90
C ASP A 109 -9.03 -3.09 11.89
N ARG A 110 -9.13 -3.69 10.70
CA ARG A 110 -9.58 -5.08 10.53
C ARG A 110 -8.49 -6.06 10.94
N VAL A 111 -7.25 -5.80 10.53
CA VAL A 111 -6.09 -6.63 10.90
C VAL A 111 -5.94 -6.68 12.44
N LEU A 112 -6.13 -5.54 13.11
CA LEU A 112 -5.98 -5.42 14.56
C LEU A 112 -7.26 -5.76 15.34
N GLY A 113 -8.39 -5.97 14.66
CA GLY A 113 -9.68 -6.25 15.29
C GLY A 113 -10.22 -5.11 16.15
N ARG A 114 -9.71 -3.87 15.98
CA ARG A 114 -10.15 -2.69 16.72
C ARG A 114 -9.94 -1.43 15.89
N ARG A 115 -10.69 -0.38 16.19
CA ARG A 115 -10.42 0.94 15.60
C ARG A 115 -9.11 1.52 16.10
N THR A 116 -8.39 2.14 15.17
CA THR A 116 -7.15 2.89 15.41
C THR A 116 -7.22 4.25 14.72
N SER A 117 -6.14 5.03 14.81
CA SER A 117 -5.96 6.25 14.00
C SER A 117 -4.54 6.31 13.43
N ALA A 118 -4.36 7.06 12.34
CA ALA A 118 -3.06 7.32 11.76
C ALA A 118 -2.10 7.96 12.78
N ALA A 119 -2.57 8.89 13.61
CA ALA A 119 -1.78 9.51 14.66
C ALA A 119 -1.29 8.50 15.71
N GLU A 120 -2.18 7.61 16.16
CA GLU A 120 -1.83 6.52 17.09
C GLU A 120 -0.76 5.60 16.51
N MET A 121 -0.91 5.20 15.24
CA MET A 121 0.02 4.29 14.56
C MET A 121 1.38 4.92 14.31
N LEU A 122 1.41 6.21 13.95
CA LEU A 122 2.65 6.96 13.84
C LEU A 122 3.40 7.00 15.17
N GLU A 123 2.70 7.27 16.27
CA GLU A 123 3.31 7.31 17.61
C GLU A 123 3.80 5.93 18.05
N MET A 124 3.02 4.87 17.84
CA MET A 124 3.46 3.50 18.10
C MET A 124 4.73 3.15 17.30
N GLY A 125 4.77 3.49 16.01
CA GLY A 125 5.94 3.28 15.16
C GLY A 125 7.17 4.04 15.65
N ARG A 126 7.01 5.28 16.13
CA ARG A 126 8.12 6.05 16.73
C ARG A 126 8.65 5.39 18.00
N ARG A 127 7.76 4.95 18.90
CA ARG A 127 8.15 4.25 20.13
C ARG A 127 8.89 2.95 19.84
N ALA A 128 8.39 2.14 18.91
CA ALA A 128 9.05 0.90 18.50
C ALA A 128 10.47 1.15 17.98
N ARG A 129 10.66 2.16 17.12
CA ARG A 129 12.00 2.55 16.64
C ARG A 129 12.91 3.05 17.75
N ALA A 130 12.39 3.87 18.68
CA ALA A 130 13.16 4.36 19.82
C ALA A 130 13.60 3.22 20.75
N CYS A 131 12.73 2.25 21.02
CA CYS A 131 13.06 1.05 21.79
C CYS A 131 14.12 0.20 21.07
N HIS A 132 13.97 -0.01 19.76
CA HIS A 132 14.96 -0.74 18.97
C HIS A 132 16.33 -0.06 18.99
N ALA A 133 16.40 1.26 18.80
CA ALA A 133 17.66 2.01 18.85
C ALA A 133 18.35 1.93 20.22
N LYS A 134 17.58 1.86 21.32
CA LYS A 134 18.14 1.64 22.67
C LYS A 134 18.69 0.23 22.86
N GLN A 135 18.07 -0.78 22.23
CA GLN A 135 18.50 -2.17 22.31
C GLN A 135 19.70 -2.48 21.42
N PHE A 136 19.83 -1.77 20.31
CA PHE A 136 20.92 -1.91 19.35
C PHE A 136 21.56 -0.54 19.07
N PRO A 137 22.28 0.05 20.05
CA PRO A 137 23.03 1.27 19.80
C PRO A 137 24.09 0.98 18.74
N SER A 138 24.10 1.77 17.66
CA SER A 138 25.15 1.73 16.66
C SER A 138 26.49 2.04 17.34
N ASN A 139 27.50 1.16 17.19
CA ASN A 139 28.88 1.45 17.56
C ASN A 139 29.46 2.55 16.68
#